data_AF-A0A9W9WNJ1-F1
#
_entry.id   AF-A0A9W9WNJ1-F1
#
_cell.length_a   1.000
_cell.length_b   1.000
_cell.length_c   1.000
_cell.angle_alpha   90.00
_cell.angle_beta   90.00
_cell.angle_gamma   90.00
#
_symmetry.space_group_name_H-M   'P 1'
#
loop_
_entity.id
_entity.type
_entity.pdbx_description
1 polymer ?
#
loop_
_entity_poly.entity_id
_entity_poly.type
_entity_poly.pdbx_seq_one_letter_code
_entity_poly.pdbx_strand_id
1 'polypeptide(L)'
;MAIPQTQHWVHNLSTPQQWRHLFRATLRECTYLPDPIARNYMKNHIISRYRTVSSRSPKAGPQVVHAARNALSVLRRANEGYSRPLEKVLLLSYGRTGRRRHELLAKMLTPEIPNDSKALKELLSRPADFSDGWEPPAIVKNLAASQMQNTVVTAARIRPLIKQLEPPIPKQDSWGKELAQCRKKNIRRQWYNNTLCSLLPPLPEKDLQTLEGLMSGTVPWEPIKRRSSKPQVSPTESSGELFRLLARGA
;
A
#
# COMPACT_ATOMS: atom_id res chain seq x y z
N MET A 1 32.71 -6.08 40.46
CA MET A 1 31.34 -5.60 40.19
C MET A 1 31.24 -5.23 38.73
N ALA A 2 30.41 -5.91 37.93
CA ALA A 2 30.27 -5.61 36.51
C ALA A 2 29.44 -4.32 36.34
N ILE A 3 30.02 -3.31 35.69
CA ILE A 3 29.32 -2.06 35.35
C ILE A 3 28.21 -2.43 34.35
N PRO A 4 26.93 -2.10 34.62
CA PRO A 4 25.86 -2.39 33.67
C PRO A 4 26.12 -1.56 32.41
N GLN A 5 26.30 -2.24 31.27
CA GLN A 5 26.51 -1.58 29.98
C GLN A 5 25.37 -0.58 29.73
N THR A 6 25.74 0.67 29.50
CA THR A 6 24.80 1.73 29.13
C THR A 6 24.14 1.34 27.82
N GLN A 7 22.80 1.22 27.86
CA GLN A 7 21.99 0.86 26.70
C GLN A 7 21.99 2.01 25.68
N HIS A 8 23.05 2.10 24.89
CA HIS A 8 23.28 3.11 23.85
C HIS A 8 22.12 3.21 22.84
N TRP A 9 21.28 2.18 22.72
CA TRP A 9 20.09 2.20 21.88
C TRP A 9 18.96 3.12 22.38
N VAL A 10 18.94 3.52 23.65
CA VAL A 10 17.82 4.31 24.23
C VAL A 10 17.77 5.72 23.62
N HIS A 11 18.92 6.26 23.21
CA HIS A 11 19.02 7.56 22.53
C HIS A 11 18.48 7.54 21.09
N ASN A 12 18.34 6.36 20.49
CA ASN A 12 17.86 6.20 19.11
C ASN A 12 16.32 6.13 19.00
N LEU A 13 15.62 6.19 20.14
CA LEU A 13 14.17 6.16 20.20
C LEU A 13 13.58 7.57 20.03
N SER A 14 12.48 7.70 19.28
CA SER A 14 11.81 9.00 19.16
C SER A 14 11.20 9.46 20.48
N THR A 15 11.20 10.78 20.71
CA THR A 15 10.39 11.33 21.79
C THR A 15 8.89 11.19 21.47
N PRO A 16 8.01 11.02 22.48
CA PRO A 16 6.57 10.91 22.25
C PRO A 16 5.96 12.13 21.53
N GLN A 17 6.53 13.32 21.74
CA GLN A 17 6.12 14.55 21.06
C GLN A 17 6.48 14.51 19.58
N GLN A 18 7.73 14.15 19.24
CA GLN A 18 8.17 14.00 17.84
C GLN A 18 7.28 13.01 17.08
N TRP A 19 6.95 11.87 17.70
CA TRP A 19 6.09 10.87 17.08
C TRP A 19 4.68 11.40 16.78
N ARG A 20 4.08 12.12 17.75
CA ARG A 20 2.77 12.78 17.57
C ARG A 20 2.82 13.86 16.49
N HIS A 21 3.89 14.65 16.40
CA HIS A 21 4.05 15.66 15.35
C HIS A 21 4.15 15.03 13.96
N LEU A 22 4.93 13.95 13.81
CA LEU A 22 5.00 13.19 12.56
C LEU A 22 3.65 12.60 12.17
N PHE A 23 2.91 12.05 13.14
CA PHE A 23 1.56 11.54 12.90
C PHE A 23 0.61 12.63 12.40
N ARG A 24 0.57 13.77 13.07
CA ARG A 24 -0.28 14.91 12.67
C ARG A 24 0.14 15.49 11.32
N ALA A 25 1.44 15.55 11.03
CA ALA A 25 1.95 16.01 9.74
C ALA A 25 1.52 15.07 8.60
N THR A 26 1.72 13.76 8.78
CA THR A 26 1.33 12.76 7.76
C THR A 26 -0.17 12.75 7.51
N LEU A 27 -1.01 12.82 8.56
CA LEU A 27 -2.46 12.92 8.39
C LEU A 27 -2.89 14.20 7.66
N ARG A 28 -2.25 15.34 7.92
CA ARG A 28 -2.52 16.59 7.20
C ARG A 28 -2.17 16.45 5.72
N GLU A 29 -1.03 15.88 5.39
CA GLU A 29 -0.68 15.65 3.98
C GLU A 29 -1.65 14.69 3.28
N CYS A 30 -2.20 13.69 3.98
CA CYS A 30 -3.26 12.86 3.39
C CYS A 30 -4.49 13.66 2.99
N THR A 31 -4.88 14.67 3.78
CA THR A 31 -6.08 15.48 3.47
C THR A 31 -5.95 16.34 2.23
N TYR A 32 -4.72 16.61 1.77
CA TYR A 32 -4.47 17.43 0.59
C TYR A 32 -4.42 16.63 -0.71
N LEU A 33 -4.49 15.30 -0.65
CA LEU A 33 -4.49 14.46 -1.85
C LEU A 33 -5.70 14.80 -2.74
N PRO A 34 -5.48 14.95 -4.06
CA PRO A 34 -6.55 15.29 -4.99
C PRO A 34 -7.57 14.14 -5.11
N ASP A 35 -7.08 12.90 -5.20
CA ASP A 35 -7.92 11.71 -5.32
C ASP A 35 -8.67 11.36 -4.01
N PRO A 36 -10.00 11.21 -4.04
CA PRO A 36 -10.80 10.96 -2.84
C PRO A 36 -10.55 9.55 -2.24
N ILE A 37 -10.29 8.56 -3.08
CA ILE A 37 -10.04 7.17 -2.65
C ILE A 37 -8.69 7.08 -1.95
N ALA A 38 -7.66 7.69 -2.54
CA ALA A 38 -6.32 7.79 -2.00
C ALA A 38 -6.32 8.55 -0.68
N ARG A 39 -7.08 9.64 -0.57
CA ARG A 39 -7.23 10.40 0.68
C ARG A 39 -7.72 9.51 1.83
N ASN A 40 -8.83 8.81 1.61
CA ASN A 40 -9.42 7.94 2.65
C ASN A 40 -8.51 6.74 2.95
N TYR A 41 -8.02 6.07 1.92
CA TYR A 41 -7.14 4.92 2.07
C TYR A 41 -5.85 5.28 2.81
N MET A 42 -5.14 6.33 2.40
CA MET A 42 -3.87 6.73 3.03
C MET A 42 -4.07 7.18 4.47
N LYS A 43 -5.16 7.90 4.77
CA LYS A 43 -5.54 8.23 6.14
C LYS A 43 -5.67 6.97 7.00
N ASN A 44 -6.46 5.99 6.57
CA ASN A 44 -6.67 4.74 7.32
C ASN A 44 -5.40 3.90 7.41
N HIS A 45 -4.62 3.84 6.33
CA HIS A 45 -3.34 3.14 6.27
C HIS A 45 -2.35 3.71 7.29
N ILE A 46 -2.22 5.03 7.36
CA ILE A 46 -1.33 5.71 8.31
C ILE A 46 -1.83 5.51 9.74
N ILE A 47 -3.11 5.71 10.01
CA ILE A 47 -3.70 5.48 11.33
C ILE A 47 -3.38 4.05 11.82
N SER A 48 -3.62 3.04 10.98
CA SER A 48 -3.33 1.65 11.31
C SER A 48 -1.85 1.45 11.66
N ARG A 49 -0.93 1.96 10.84
CA ARG A 49 0.52 1.82 11.08
C ARG A 49 0.96 2.47 12.38
N TYR A 50 0.51 3.69 12.66
CA TYR A 50 0.85 4.41 13.88
C TYR A 50 0.25 3.73 15.13
N ARG A 51 -0.98 3.22 15.05
CA ARG A 51 -1.62 2.46 16.14
C ARG A 51 -0.88 1.17 16.44
N THR A 52 -0.51 0.38 15.43
CA THR A 52 0.25 -0.87 15.62
C THR A 52 1.60 -0.64 16.29
N VAL A 53 2.27 0.48 16.00
CA VAL A 53 3.52 0.84 16.68
C VAL A 53 3.24 1.23 18.13
N SER A 54 2.26 2.12 18.34
CA SER A 54 1.89 2.61 19.67
C SER A 54 1.36 1.52 20.60
N SER A 55 0.74 0.47 20.07
CA SER A 55 0.25 -0.67 20.86
C SER A 55 1.38 -1.59 21.33
N ARG A 56 2.53 -1.59 20.63
CA ARG A 56 3.69 -2.41 20.97
C ARG A 56 4.63 -1.70 21.94
N SER A 57 4.82 -0.39 21.77
CA SER A 57 5.71 0.41 22.61
C SER A 57 5.29 1.88 22.64
N PRO A 58 5.44 2.58 23.78
CA PRO A 58 5.25 4.02 23.88
C PRO A 58 6.23 4.84 23.02
N LYS A 59 7.41 4.28 22.70
CA LYS A 59 8.45 4.94 21.91
C LYS A 59 8.65 4.21 20.58
N ALA A 60 8.67 4.96 19.48
CA ALA A 60 8.95 4.37 18.17
C ALA A 60 10.46 4.19 17.96
N GLY A 61 10.84 3.01 17.45
CA GLY A 61 12.22 2.72 17.07
C GLY A 61 12.69 3.51 15.84
N PRO A 62 14.01 3.65 15.63
CA PRO A 62 14.59 4.50 14.59
C PRO A 62 14.12 4.12 13.17
N GLN A 63 14.00 2.83 12.87
CA GLN A 63 13.52 2.34 11.57
C GLN A 63 12.06 2.77 11.28
N VAL A 64 11.21 2.73 12.31
CA VAL A 64 9.80 3.12 12.21
C VAL A 64 9.68 4.64 11.98
N VAL A 65 10.50 5.42 12.70
CA VAL A 65 10.57 6.88 12.53
C VAL A 65 11.06 7.24 11.14
N HIS A 66 12.07 6.55 10.63
CA HIS A 66 12.55 6.72 9.26
C HIS A 66 11.44 6.39 8.25
N ALA A 67 10.72 5.29 8.43
CA ALA A 67 9.61 4.92 7.55
C ALA A 67 8.48 5.95 7.57
N ALA A 68 8.20 6.56 8.73
CA ALA A 68 7.23 7.64 8.87
C ALA A 68 7.67 8.93 8.17
N ARG A 69 8.93 9.33 8.31
CA ARG A 69 9.51 10.49 7.58
C ARG A 69 9.48 10.27 6.06
N ASN A 70 9.78 9.05 5.61
CA ASN A 70 9.67 8.70 4.19
C ASN A 70 8.22 8.80 3.69
N ALA A 71 7.25 8.30 4.47
CA ALA A 71 5.84 8.42 4.13
C ALA A 71 5.40 9.88 4.03
N LEU A 72 5.83 10.73 4.97
CA LEU A 72 5.56 12.17 4.94
C LEU A 72 6.16 12.82 3.68
N SER A 73 7.41 12.53 3.35
CA SER A 73 8.08 13.04 2.14
C SER A 73 7.37 12.61 0.86
N VAL A 74 6.92 11.35 0.77
CA VAL A 74 6.17 10.84 -0.39
C VAL A 74 4.85 11.59 -0.55
N LEU A 75 4.09 11.76 0.53
CA LEU A 75 2.80 12.46 0.49
C LEU A 75 2.95 13.94 0.14
N ARG A 76 3.91 14.63 0.77
CA ARG A 76 4.17 16.04 0.47
C ARG A 76 4.52 16.23 -1.01
N ARG A 77 5.40 15.40 -1.58
CA ARG A 77 5.77 15.45 -2.99
C ARG A 77 4.61 15.07 -3.92
N ALA A 78 3.80 14.07 -3.55
CA ALA A 78 2.60 13.75 -4.31
C ALA A 78 1.65 14.97 -4.39
N ASN A 79 1.48 15.67 -3.28
CA ASN A 79 0.67 16.89 -3.21
C ASN A 79 1.30 18.11 -3.90
N GLU A 80 2.60 18.09 -4.18
CA GLU A 80 3.32 19.14 -4.94
C GLU A 80 3.29 18.89 -6.46
N GLY A 81 2.70 17.78 -6.91
CA GLY A 81 2.56 17.44 -8.33
C GLY A 81 3.65 16.52 -8.88
N TYR A 82 4.53 15.98 -8.03
CA TYR A 82 5.50 14.99 -8.49
C TYR A 82 4.79 13.69 -8.90
N SER A 83 5.00 13.25 -10.13
CA SER A 83 4.33 12.08 -10.73
C SER A 83 4.63 10.76 -10.01
N ARG A 84 5.90 10.39 -9.85
CA ARG A 84 6.27 9.09 -9.23
C ARG A 84 5.73 8.92 -7.79
N PRO A 85 5.81 9.92 -6.89
CA PRO A 85 5.20 9.82 -5.56
C PRO A 85 3.68 9.70 -5.61
N LEU A 86 3.02 10.46 -6.49
CA LEU A 86 1.58 10.39 -6.68
C LEU A 86 1.15 9.03 -7.22
N GLU A 87 1.79 8.54 -8.27
CA GLU A 87 1.58 7.20 -8.84
C GLU A 87 1.71 6.12 -7.74
N LYS A 88 2.77 6.19 -6.92
CA LYS A 88 2.94 5.25 -5.80
C LYS A 88 1.75 5.29 -4.83
N VAL A 89 1.24 6.47 -4.49
CA VAL A 89 0.08 6.63 -3.61
C VAL A 89 -1.17 6.04 -4.28
N LEU A 90 -1.39 6.31 -5.57
CA LEU A 90 -2.52 5.78 -6.33
C LEU A 90 -2.47 4.26 -6.42
N LEU A 91 -1.32 3.67 -6.78
CA LEU A 91 -1.13 2.22 -6.85
C LEU A 91 -1.38 1.51 -5.52
N LEU A 92 -1.02 2.13 -4.39
CA LEU A 92 -1.33 1.63 -3.07
C LEU A 92 -2.84 1.74 -2.79
N SER A 93 -3.42 2.90 -3.11
CA SER A 93 -4.82 3.18 -2.86
C SER A 93 -5.74 2.28 -3.66
N TYR A 94 -5.52 2.07 -4.96
CA TYR A 94 -6.36 1.20 -5.81
C TYR A 94 -5.97 -0.28 -5.70
N GLY A 95 -5.17 -0.67 -4.71
CA GLY A 95 -4.82 -2.07 -4.47
C GLY A 95 -4.10 -2.72 -5.65
N ARG A 96 -3.34 -1.96 -6.43
CA ARG A 96 -2.40 -2.53 -7.41
C ARG A 96 -1.16 -3.09 -6.69
N THR A 97 -0.82 -2.46 -5.57
CA THR A 97 0.29 -2.85 -4.67
C THR A 97 -0.11 -2.79 -3.20
N GLY A 98 0.76 -3.28 -2.32
CA GLY A 98 0.61 -3.13 -0.86
C GLY A 98 -0.55 -3.95 -0.27
N ARG A 99 -1.05 -3.51 0.89
CA ARG A 99 -2.01 -4.25 1.71
C ARG A 99 -3.38 -4.43 1.04
N ARG A 100 -3.98 -3.36 0.51
CA ARG A 100 -5.32 -3.41 -0.12
C ARG A 100 -5.41 -4.46 -1.23
N ARG A 101 -4.34 -4.62 -2.02
CA ARG A 101 -4.25 -5.65 -3.05
C ARG A 101 -4.50 -7.05 -2.47
N HIS A 102 -3.80 -7.38 -1.40
CA HIS A 102 -3.91 -8.69 -0.75
C HIS A 102 -5.29 -8.86 -0.12
N GLU A 103 -5.89 -7.80 0.42
CA GLU A 103 -7.26 -7.81 0.94
C GLU A 103 -8.29 -8.07 -0.17
N LEU A 104 -8.14 -7.46 -1.33
CA LEU A 104 -9.01 -7.68 -2.49
C LEU A 104 -8.86 -9.11 -3.04
N LEU A 105 -7.63 -9.58 -3.22
CA LEU A 105 -7.37 -10.96 -3.63
C LEU A 105 -7.91 -11.95 -2.60
N ALA A 106 -7.70 -11.72 -1.31
CA ALA A 106 -8.18 -12.61 -0.25
C ALA A 106 -9.70 -12.78 -0.31
N LYS A 107 -10.47 -11.69 -0.51
CA LYS A 107 -11.93 -11.74 -0.67
C LYS A 107 -12.40 -12.55 -1.87
N MET A 108 -11.58 -12.66 -2.92
CA MET A 108 -11.89 -13.47 -4.10
C MET A 108 -11.47 -14.94 -3.93
N LEU A 109 -10.45 -15.18 -3.11
CA LEU A 109 -9.89 -16.51 -2.88
C LEU A 109 -10.52 -17.22 -1.68
N THR A 110 -11.31 -16.52 -0.87
CA THR A 110 -12.09 -17.15 0.21
C THR A 110 -13.00 -18.21 -0.40
N PRO A 111 -12.80 -19.50 -0.08
CA PRO A 111 -13.67 -20.55 -0.57
C PRO A 111 -15.07 -20.32 -0.01
N GLU A 112 -16.10 -20.52 -0.83
CA GLU A 112 -17.48 -20.55 -0.35
C GLU A 112 -17.61 -21.70 0.64
N ILE A 113 -18.19 -21.40 1.81
CA ILE A 113 -18.45 -22.43 2.82
C ILE A 113 -19.46 -23.40 2.19
N PRO A 114 -19.15 -24.71 2.10
CA PRO A 114 -20.07 -25.67 1.52
C PRO A 114 -21.37 -25.70 2.33
N ASN A 115 -22.49 -25.39 1.68
CA ASN A 115 -23.80 -25.49 2.30
C ASN A 115 -24.24 -26.96 2.47
N ASP A 116 -23.73 -27.85 1.60
CA ASP A 116 -24.18 -29.24 1.51
C ASP A 116 -23.10 -30.26 1.91
N SER A 117 -23.55 -31.35 2.55
CA SER A 117 -22.70 -32.51 2.90
C SER A 117 -22.04 -33.16 1.67
N LYS A 118 -22.72 -33.15 0.51
CA LYS A 118 -22.17 -33.68 -0.76
C LYS A 118 -21.00 -32.83 -1.26
N ALA A 119 -21.16 -31.50 -1.28
CA ALA A 119 -20.10 -30.57 -1.66
C ALA A 119 -18.88 -30.67 -0.73
N LEU A 120 -19.10 -30.90 0.58
CA LEU A 120 -18.02 -31.14 1.53
C LEU A 120 -17.22 -32.42 1.21
N LYS A 121 -17.90 -33.53 0.85
CA LYS A 121 -17.23 -34.78 0.45
C LYS A 121 -16.39 -34.59 -0.82
N GLU A 122 -16.90 -33.83 -1.79
CA GLU A 122 -16.14 -33.48 -3.00
C GLU A 122 -14.90 -32.64 -2.67
N LEU A 123 -15.02 -31.65 -1.76
CA LEU A 123 -13.87 -30.89 -1.31
C LEU A 123 -12.80 -31.75 -0.62
N LEU A 124 -13.22 -32.72 0.21
CA LEU A 124 -12.31 -33.65 0.88
C LEU A 124 -11.64 -34.62 -0.09
N SER A 125 -12.27 -34.92 -1.22
CA SER A 125 -11.69 -35.77 -2.27
C SER A 125 -10.58 -35.07 -3.07
N ARG A 126 -10.45 -33.74 -2.96
CA ARG A 126 -9.42 -32.98 -3.69
C ARG A 126 -8.01 -33.35 -3.20
N PRO A 127 -7.03 -33.42 -4.11
CA PRO A 127 -5.66 -33.73 -3.75
C PRO A 127 -5.10 -32.71 -2.74
N ALA A 128 -4.24 -33.19 -1.85
CA ALA A 128 -3.59 -32.37 -0.85
C ALA A 128 -2.83 -31.19 -1.48
N ASP A 129 -2.72 -30.07 -0.76
CA ASP A 129 -2.14 -28.84 -1.27
C ASP A 129 -0.75 -29.07 -1.91
N PHE A 130 -0.65 -28.70 -3.19
CA PHE A 130 0.55 -28.78 -4.03
C PHE A 130 1.08 -30.20 -4.28
N SER A 131 0.30 -31.26 -4.03
CA SER A 131 0.66 -32.62 -4.43
C SER A 131 0.60 -32.80 -5.95
N ASP A 132 0.95 -34.00 -6.42
CA ASP A 132 0.69 -34.37 -7.81
C ASP A 132 -0.83 -34.35 -8.06
N GLY A 133 -1.23 -33.81 -9.22
CA GLY A 133 -2.64 -33.57 -9.57
C GLY A 133 -3.28 -32.33 -8.94
N TRP A 134 -2.58 -31.59 -8.06
CA TRP A 134 -3.11 -30.35 -7.50
C TRP A 134 -3.23 -29.26 -8.57
N GLU A 135 -4.40 -28.63 -8.61
CA GLU A 135 -4.66 -27.48 -9.47
C GLU A 135 -5.01 -26.23 -8.64
N PRO A 136 -4.52 -25.05 -9.03
CA PRO A 136 -4.93 -23.81 -8.39
C PRO A 136 -6.41 -23.53 -8.63
N PRO A 137 -7.06 -22.73 -7.75
CA PRO A 137 -8.47 -22.36 -7.91
C PRO A 137 -8.75 -21.76 -9.29
N ALA A 138 -9.92 -22.08 -9.86
CA ALA A 138 -10.32 -21.60 -11.19
C ALA A 138 -10.23 -20.07 -11.32
N ILE A 139 -10.60 -19.34 -10.26
CA ILE A 139 -10.51 -17.87 -10.20
C ILE A 139 -9.07 -17.39 -10.44
N VAL A 140 -8.07 -18.05 -9.84
CA VAL A 140 -6.65 -17.73 -10.02
C VAL A 140 -6.22 -18.00 -11.47
N LYS A 141 -6.59 -19.17 -12.02
CA LYS A 141 -6.25 -19.55 -13.41
C LYS A 141 -6.86 -18.57 -14.41
N ASN A 142 -8.15 -18.27 -14.28
CA ASN A 142 -8.88 -17.39 -15.20
C ASN A 142 -8.34 -15.96 -15.15
N LEU A 143 -8.08 -15.44 -13.95
CA LEU A 143 -7.50 -14.12 -13.77
C LEU A 143 -6.08 -14.05 -14.34
N ALA A 144 -5.26 -15.08 -14.11
CA ALA A 144 -3.91 -15.16 -14.68
C ALA A 144 -3.95 -15.18 -16.21
N ALA A 145 -4.83 -16.00 -16.80
CA ALA A 145 -5.00 -16.08 -18.25
C ALA A 145 -5.45 -14.74 -18.86
N SER A 146 -6.43 -14.08 -18.24
CA SER A 146 -6.90 -12.75 -18.66
C SER A 146 -5.77 -11.71 -18.60
N GLN A 147 -4.97 -11.71 -17.54
CA GLN A 147 -3.84 -10.78 -17.41
C GLN A 147 -2.72 -11.04 -18.41
N MET A 148 -2.45 -12.31 -18.77
CA MET A 148 -1.47 -12.65 -19.80
C MET A 148 -1.89 -12.15 -21.20
N GLN A 149 -3.20 -12.13 -21.47
CA GLN A 149 -3.75 -11.61 -22.73
C GLN A 149 -3.81 -10.07 -22.77
N ASN A 150 -3.81 -9.40 -21.61
CA ASN A 150 -3.97 -7.95 -21.53
C ASN A 150 -2.63 -7.20 -21.70
N THR A 151 -2.47 -6.51 -22.83
CA THR A 151 -1.28 -5.72 -23.18
C THR A 151 -1.05 -4.53 -22.25
N VAL A 152 -2.12 -3.92 -21.73
CA VAL A 152 -2.05 -2.75 -20.83
C VAL A 152 -1.36 -3.14 -19.52
N VAL A 153 -1.69 -4.32 -18.97
CA VAL A 153 -1.05 -4.85 -17.75
C VAL A 153 0.45 -5.04 -17.96
N THR A 154 0.83 -5.55 -19.14
CA THR A 154 2.24 -5.76 -19.51
C THR A 154 2.99 -4.43 -19.68
N ALA A 155 2.36 -3.44 -20.30
CA ALA A 155 2.94 -2.11 -20.49
C ALA A 155 3.12 -1.35 -19.17
N ALA A 156 2.18 -1.48 -18.23
CA ALA A 156 2.21 -0.76 -16.97
C ALA A 156 3.35 -1.18 -16.03
N ARG A 157 3.91 -2.40 -16.19
CA ARG A 157 5.07 -2.91 -15.43
C ARG A 157 5.00 -2.73 -13.91
N ILE A 158 3.78 -2.74 -13.34
CA ILE A 158 3.55 -2.55 -11.90
C ILE A 158 4.05 -3.74 -11.09
N ARG A 159 4.01 -4.94 -11.67
CA ARG A 159 4.38 -6.22 -11.04
C ARG A 159 5.15 -7.12 -12.02
N PRO A 160 5.83 -8.15 -11.50
CA PRO A 160 6.39 -9.20 -12.34
C PRO A 160 5.30 -9.79 -13.25
N LEU A 161 5.65 -10.03 -14.51
CA LEU A 161 4.74 -10.62 -15.49
C LEU A 161 4.57 -12.11 -15.23
N ILE A 162 3.34 -12.60 -15.36
CA ILE A 162 3.02 -14.03 -15.36
C ILE A 162 3.46 -14.59 -16.70
N LYS A 163 4.46 -15.48 -16.69
CA LYS A 163 5.02 -16.08 -17.91
C LYS A 163 4.29 -17.35 -18.33
N GLN A 164 3.83 -18.13 -17.36
CA GLN A 164 3.28 -19.47 -17.57
C GLN A 164 2.11 -19.70 -16.62
N LEU A 165 1.05 -20.32 -17.14
CA LEU A 165 -0.17 -20.70 -16.40
C LEU A 165 -0.01 -22.00 -15.60
N GLU A 166 1.09 -22.70 -15.81
CA GLU A 166 1.40 -23.96 -15.14
C GLU A 166 2.78 -23.90 -14.49
N PRO A 167 2.98 -24.68 -13.40
CA PRO A 167 4.27 -24.74 -12.73
C PRO A 167 5.34 -25.38 -13.63
N PRO A 168 6.51 -24.75 -13.80
CA PRO A 168 7.59 -25.29 -14.62
C PRO A 168 8.30 -26.44 -13.88
N ILE A 169 7.70 -27.64 -13.94
CA ILE A 169 8.25 -28.84 -13.34
C ILE A 169 9.06 -29.58 -14.41
N PRO A 170 10.40 -29.67 -14.27
CA PRO A 170 11.20 -30.46 -15.19
C PRO A 170 10.89 -31.95 -15.03
N LYS A 171 11.08 -32.72 -16.10
CA LYS A 171 10.85 -34.18 -16.10
C LYS A 171 11.91 -34.92 -15.29
N GLN A 172 13.17 -34.50 -15.44
CA GLN A 172 14.35 -35.15 -14.84
C GLN A 172 15.21 -34.14 -14.08
N ASP A 173 15.93 -34.64 -13.07
CA ASP A 173 16.94 -33.91 -12.32
C ASP A 173 18.28 -33.89 -13.07
N SER A 174 19.29 -33.18 -12.56
CA SER A 174 20.63 -33.09 -13.16
C SER A 174 21.32 -34.45 -13.36
N TRP A 175 20.89 -35.49 -12.62
CA TRP A 175 21.37 -36.87 -12.76
C TRP A 175 20.47 -37.76 -13.63
N GLY A 176 19.51 -37.19 -14.37
CA GLY A 176 18.62 -37.94 -15.27
C GLY A 176 17.50 -38.74 -14.57
N LYS A 177 17.39 -38.64 -13.24
CA LYS A 177 16.35 -39.32 -12.45
C LYS A 177 15.07 -38.50 -12.38
N GLU A 178 13.94 -39.13 -12.10
CA GLU A 178 12.70 -38.40 -11.82
C GLU A 178 12.83 -37.48 -10.62
N LEU A 179 12.16 -36.33 -10.67
CA LEU A 179 12.17 -35.38 -9.57
C LEU A 179 11.55 -35.96 -8.31
N ALA A 180 12.24 -35.76 -7.18
CA ALA A 180 11.69 -36.05 -5.86
C ALA A 180 10.36 -35.31 -5.63
N GLN A 181 9.42 -35.98 -4.96
CA GLN A 181 8.08 -35.45 -4.71
C GLN A 181 8.08 -34.14 -3.92
N CYS A 182 8.96 -34.02 -2.92
CA CYS A 182 9.17 -32.78 -2.17
C CYS A 182 9.61 -31.62 -3.08
N ARG A 183 10.42 -31.89 -4.11
CA ARG A 183 10.89 -30.88 -5.05
C ARG A 183 9.75 -30.40 -5.95
N LYS A 184 8.94 -31.31 -6.50
CA LYS A 184 7.73 -30.98 -7.28
C LYS A 184 6.79 -30.10 -6.46
N LYS A 185 6.52 -30.48 -5.20
CA LYS A 185 5.69 -29.69 -4.26
C LYS A 185 6.22 -28.28 -4.04
N ASN A 186 7.53 -28.14 -3.82
CA ASN A 186 8.15 -26.84 -3.61
C ASN A 186 8.11 -25.96 -4.87
N ILE A 187 8.31 -26.54 -6.06
CA ILE A 187 8.18 -25.82 -7.34
C ILE A 187 6.74 -25.30 -7.50
N ARG A 188 5.73 -26.15 -7.27
CA ARG A 188 4.31 -25.75 -7.32
C ARG A 188 4.00 -24.62 -6.35
N ARG A 189 4.44 -24.74 -5.09
CA ARG A 189 4.25 -23.71 -4.06
C ARG A 189 4.89 -22.39 -4.47
N GLN A 190 6.15 -22.42 -4.92
CA GLN A 190 6.86 -21.21 -5.32
C GLN A 190 6.20 -20.55 -6.53
N TRP A 191 5.84 -21.35 -7.54
CA TRP A 191 5.14 -20.87 -8.72
C TRP A 191 3.79 -20.23 -8.36
N TYR A 192 3.00 -20.88 -7.51
CA TYR A 192 1.71 -20.37 -7.06
C TYR A 192 1.86 -19.06 -6.28
N ASN A 193 2.81 -18.99 -5.34
CA ASN A 193 3.08 -17.76 -4.59
C ASN A 193 3.56 -16.61 -5.49
N ASN A 194 4.43 -16.90 -6.46
CA ASN A 194 4.87 -15.92 -7.45
C ASN A 194 3.69 -15.42 -8.31
N THR A 195 2.80 -16.32 -8.69
CA THR A 195 1.58 -16.01 -9.44
C THR A 195 0.67 -15.11 -8.62
N LEU A 196 0.35 -15.46 -7.36
CA LEU A 196 -0.43 -14.62 -6.44
C LEU A 196 0.19 -13.23 -6.22
N CYS A 197 1.51 -13.16 -6.08
CA CYS A 197 2.26 -11.89 -5.95
C CYS A 197 2.18 -10.99 -7.19
N SER A 198 1.87 -11.58 -8.36
CA SER A 198 1.76 -10.93 -9.67
C SER A 198 0.31 -10.60 -10.05
N LEU A 199 -0.66 -11.42 -9.64
CA LEU A 199 -2.11 -11.30 -9.92
C LEU A 199 -2.78 -9.98 -9.49
N LEU A 200 -3.34 -9.21 -10.43
CA LEU A 200 -4.04 -7.97 -10.09
C LEU A 200 -5.53 -8.25 -9.89
N PRO A 201 -6.10 -8.02 -8.70
CA PRO A 201 -7.53 -8.19 -8.50
C PRO A 201 -8.31 -7.13 -9.28
N PRO A 202 -9.51 -7.46 -9.80
CA PRO A 202 -10.46 -6.47 -10.29
C PRO A 202 -10.73 -5.42 -9.20
N LEU A 203 -10.96 -4.19 -9.64
CA LEU A 203 -11.33 -3.11 -8.73
C LEU A 203 -12.79 -3.30 -8.30
N PRO A 204 -13.13 -2.98 -7.04
CA PRO A 204 -14.53 -2.86 -6.62
C PRO A 204 -15.28 -1.85 -7.46
N GLU A 205 -16.55 -2.15 -7.76
CA GLU A 205 -17.43 -1.32 -8.59
C GLU A 205 -17.47 0.15 -8.15
N LYS A 206 -17.58 0.40 -6.84
CA LYS A 206 -17.57 1.77 -6.28
C LYS A 206 -16.30 2.55 -6.62
N ASP A 207 -15.15 1.89 -6.60
CA ASP A 207 -13.87 2.54 -6.91
C ASP A 207 -13.76 2.80 -8.43
N LEU A 208 -14.29 1.89 -9.26
CA LEU A 208 -14.33 2.05 -10.71
C LEU A 208 -15.21 3.23 -11.13
N GLN A 209 -16.43 3.31 -10.61
CA GLN A 209 -17.33 4.44 -10.88
C GLN A 209 -16.71 5.79 -10.48
N THR A 210 -15.95 5.81 -9.39
CA THR A 210 -15.21 7.02 -8.98
C THR A 210 -14.13 7.38 -10.00
N LEU A 211 -13.37 6.40 -10.50
CA LEU A 211 -12.36 6.63 -11.53
C LEU A 211 -12.97 7.10 -12.85
N GLU A 212 -14.06 6.48 -13.29
CA GLU A 212 -14.80 6.91 -14.47
C GLU A 212 -15.33 8.34 -14.30
N GLY A 213 -15.82 8.69 -13.12
CA GLY A 213 -16.26 10.03 -12.79
C GLY A 213 -15.13 11.07 -12.84
N LEU A 214 -13.94 10.69 -12.37
CA LEU A 214 -12.74 11.53 -12.45
C LEU A 214 -12.24 11.70 -13.90
N MET A 215 -12.27 10.63 -14.69
CA MET A 215 -11.87 10.67 -16.10
C MET A 215 -12.83 11.48 -16.97
N SER A 216 -14.14 11.37 -16.70
CA SER A 216 -15.18 12.13 -17.39
C SER A 216 -15.31 13.57 -16.90
N GLY A 217 -14.68 13.91 -15.76
CA GLY A 217 -14.76 15.24 -15.15
C GLY A 217 -16.05 15.51 -14.38
N THR A 218 -16.90 14.50 -14.16
CA THR A 218 -18.10 14.65 -13.32
C THR A 218 -17.75 14.83 -11.84
N VAL A 219 -16.64 14.23 -11.41
CA VAL A 219 -16.07 14.44 -10.07
C VAL A 219 -14.90 15.42 -10.19
N PRO A 220 -14.87 16.52 -9.40
CA PRO A 220 -13.81 17.50 -9.50
C PRO A 220 -12.47 16.93 -9.03
N TRP A 221 -11.48 16.94 -9.91
CA TRP A 221 -10.09 16.66 -9.57
C TRP A 221 -9.39 17.95 -9.16
N GLU A 222 -9.67 18.43 -7.94
CA GLU A 222 -9.10 19.67 -7.43
C GLU A 222 -8.17 19.43 -6.24
N PRO A 223 -6.95 20.00 -6.26
CA PRO A 223 -6.08 19.97 -5.10
C PRO A 223 -6.70 20.81 -3.97
N ILE A 224 -6.83 20.22 -2.79
CA ILE A 224 -7.35 20.95 -1.63
C ILE A 224 -6.34 22.03 -1.22
N LYS A 225 -6.85 23.26 -1.05
CA LYS A 225 -6.06 24.39 -0.57
C LYS A 225 -5.40 24.05 0.78
N ARG A 226 -4.07 24.18 0.84
CA ARG A 226 -3.32 23.99 2.09
C ARG A 226 -3.71 25.09 3.08
N ARG A 227 -3.86 24.72 4.36
CA ARG A 227 -3.95 25.74 5.42
C ARG A 227 -2.64 26.53 5.44
N SER A 228 -2.70 27.83 5.15
CA SER A 228 -1.55 28.73 5.31
C SER A 228 -1.11 28.69 6.77
N SER A 229 0.18 28.43 7.01
CA SER A 229 0.78 28.53 8.34
C SER A 229 1.13 29.97 8.70
N LYS A 230 1.10 30.90 7.73
CA LYS A 230 1.32 32.31 8.02
C LYS A 230 0.03 32.87 8.62
N PRO A 231 0.06 33.43 9.85
CA PRO A 231 -1.00 34.34 10.24
C PRO A 231 -1.08 35.42 9.16
N GLN A 232 -2.30 35.74 8.72
CA GLN A 232 -2.53 36.95 7.95
C GLN A 232 -2.14 38.10 8.89
N VAL A 233 -0.88 38.54 8.85
CA VAL A 233 -0.49 39.81 9.44
C VAL A 233 -1.18 40.82 8.55
N SER A 234 -2.37 41.26 8.96
CA SER A 234 -2.97 42.47 8.41
C SER A 234 -1.87 43.53 8.46
N PRO A 235 -1.57 44.22 7.34
CA PRO A 235 -0.60 45.30 7.38
C PRO A 235 -1.15 46.33 8.35
N THR A 236 -0.60 46.36 9.57
CA THR A 236 -0.93 47.40 10.53
C THR A 236 -0.42 48.69 9.89
N GLU A 237 -1.34 49.57 9.51
CA GLU A 237 -1.07 50.92 9.00
C GLU A 237 -0.42 51.83 10.09
N SER A 238 0.26 51.26 11.08
CA SER A 238 0.81 52.00 12.23
C SER A 238 2.19 52.59 12.00
N SER A 239 2.86 52.26 10.89
CA SER A 239 4.15 52.89 10.55
C SER A 239 4.00 54.29 9.95
N GLY A 240 2.82 54.64 9.42
CA GLY A 240 2.56 55.96 8.84
C GLY A 240 2.21 57.04 9.87
N GLU A 241 1.51 56.70 10.95
CA GLU A 241 1.11 57.66 11.99
C GLU A 241 2.28 58.12 12.86
N LEU A 242 3.22 57.24 13.21
CA LEU A 242 4.41 57.61 13.97
C LEU A 242 5.31 58.59 13.19
N PHE A 243 5.43 58.43 11.87
CA PHE A 243 6.17 59.37 11.03
C PHE A 243 5.48 60.74 10.92
N ARG A 244 4.15 60.78 10.93
CA ARG A 244 3.39 62.05 10.90
C ARG A 244 3.42 62.80 12.22
N LEU A 245 3.54 62.09 13.35
CA LEU A 245 3.66 62.72 14.68
C LEU A 245 5.05 63.34 14.90
N LEU A 246 6.12 62.71 14.40
CA LEU A 246 7.48 63.25 14.50
C LEU A 246 7.71 64.45 13.58
N ALA A 247 7.02 64.53 12.44
CA ALA A 247 7.14 65.65 11.50
C ALA A 247 6.38 66.92 11.92
N ARG A 248 5.56 66.87 12.99
CA ARG A 248 4.83 68.03 13.52
C ARG A 248 5.49 68.68 14.74
N GLY A 249 6.66 68.20 15.14
CA GLY A 249 7.45 68.76 16.24
C GLY A 249 8.83 69.21 15.78
N ALA A 250 8.87 70.28 14.97
CA ALA A 250 10.06 71.09 14.71
C ALA A 250 9.61 72.52 14.38
#